data_AF-A0A2W2C651-F1
#
_entry.id   AF-A0A2W2C651-F1
#
_cell.length_a   1.000
_cell.length_b   1.000
_cell.length_c   1.000
_cell.angle_alpha   90.00
_cell.angle_beta   90.00
_cell.angle_gamma   90.00
#
_symmetry.space_group_name_H-M   'P 1'
#
loop_
_entity.id
_entity.type
_entity.pdbx_description
1 polymer ?
#
loop_
_entity_poly.entity_id
_entity_poly.type
_entity_poly.pdbx_seq_one_letter_code
_entity_poly.pdbx_strand_id
1 'polypeptide(L)'
;MTDTTRNYDRILGNWFTGVDGDPDGYTEGCESVASWESDPERREQFAAFKDELAAHIRDSSDQPVGQRETQWLNDEWLRNLWYDLFGPEPAPDDPYPVPAEDWGHPRETPYIEYAVGHEADSTEAERAWLAQRGLTHADIQRGYSWRQQPPPDYADRLARLTAEGRRTSYDGEV
;
A
#
# COMPACT_ATOMS: atom_id res chain seq x y z
N MET A 1 -15.08 14.79 -9.67
CA MET A 1 -14.48 13.45 -9.68
C MET A 1 -14.46 12.98 -11.12
N THR A 2 -13.27 12.92 -11.72
CA THR A 2 -13.09 12.31 -13.04
C THR A 2 -13.27 10.79 -12.90
N ASP A 3 -13.61 10.08 -13.98
CA ASP A 3 -13.78 8.62 -13.92
C ASP A 3 -12.52 7.87 -13.40
N THR A 4 -11.37 8.55 -13.43
CA THR A 4 -10.03 8.13 -12.96
C THR A 4 -9.84 8.03 -11.44
N THR A 5 -10.83 8.32 -10.60
CA THR A 5 -10.71 8.07 -9.13
C THR A 5 -11.70 7.00 -8.66
N ARG A 6 -12.58 6.53 -9.56
CA ARG A 6 -13.68 5.63 -9.19
C ARG A 6 -13.21 4.20 -8.94
N ASN A 7 -12.11 3.75 -9.58
CA ASN A 7 -11.59 2.40 -9.35
C ASN A 7 -10.78 2.34 -8.06
N TYR A 8 -9.94 3.34 -7.80
CA TYR A 8 -9.25 3.55 -6.54
C TYR A 8 -10.21 3.49 -5.36
N ASP A 9 -11.16 4.43 -5.29
CA ASP A 9 -12.11 4.51 -4.18
C ASP A 9 -12.90 3.20 -3.99
N ARG A 10 -13.29 2.56 -5.09
CA ARG A 10 -14.09 1.33 -5.04
C ARG A 10 -13.29 0.14 -4.55
N ILE A 11 -12.09 -0.09 -5.07
CA ILE A 11 -11.29 -1.26 -4.68
C ILE A 11 -10.71 -1.03 -3.28
N LEU A 12 -10.15 0.16 -3.02
CA LEU A 12 -9.64 0.53 -1.71
C LEU A 12 -10.72 0.43 -0.64
N GLY A 13 -11.89 1.04 -0.86
CA GLY A 13 -12.99 1.06 0.10
C GLY A 13 -13.69 -0.28 0.32
N ASN A 14 -13.59 -1.22 -0.63
CA ASN A 14 -14.21 -2.54 -0.48
C ASN A 14 -13.32 -3.54 0.25
N TRP A 15 -12.00 -3.43 0.12
CA TRP A 15 -11.07 -4.47 0.55
C TRP A 15 -10.00 -3.99 1.52
N PHE A 16 -9.59 -2.73 1.45
CA PHE A 16 -8.35 -2.27 2.07
C PHE A 16 -8.54 -1.16 3.10
N THR A 17 -9.76 -0.67 3.32
CA THR A 17 -10.05 0.28 4.40
C THR A 17 -10.31 -0.42 5.73
N GLY A 18 -9.77 0.12 6.82
CA GLY A 18 -10.11 -0.33 8.17
C GLY A 18 -9.51 -1.67 8.56
N VAL A 19 -8.29 -1.96 8.10
CA VAL A 19 -7.59 -3.24 8.36
C VAL A 19 -7.52 -3.60 9.85
N ASP A 20 -7.39 -2.62 10.74
CA ASP A 20 -7.42 -2.83 12.20
C ASP A 20 -8.77 -3.41 12.72
N GLY A 21 -9.86 -3.14 11.98
CA GLY A 21 -11.21 -3.58 12.32
C GLY A 21 -11.71 -4.78 11.51
N ASP A 22 -11.15 -5.01 10.31
CA ASP A 22 -11.47 -6.13 9.42
C ASP A 22 -10.20 -6.61 8.66
N PRO A 23 -9.29 -7.32 9.35
CA PRO A 23 -8.05 -7.80 8.73
C PRO A 23 -8.28 -8.95 7.73
N ASP A 24 -9.40 -9.67 7.85
CA ASP A 24 -9.75 -10.78 6.97
C ASP A 24 -10.04 -10.27 5.55
N GLY A 25 -10.80 -9.16 5.42
CA GLY A 25 -11.06 -8.53 4.13
C GLY A 25 -9.78 -8.05 3.43
N TYR A 26 -8.84 -7.48 4.18
CA TYR A 26 -7.55 -7.05 3.64
C TYR A 26 -6.75 -8.25 3.08
N THR A 27 -6.68 -9.33 3.87
CA THR A 27 -5.97 -10.56 3.52
C THR A 27 -6.56 -11.20 2.26
N GLU A 28 -7.89 -11.36 2.23
CA GLU A 28 -8.62 -11.92 1.08
C GLU A 28 -8.38 -11.06 -0.19
N GLY A 29 -8.36 -9.73 -0.04
CA GLY A 29 -8.07 -8.81 -1.14
C GLY A 29 -6.67 -9.03 -1.73
N CYS A 30 -5.66 -9.21 -0.89
CA CYS A 30 -4.28 -9.47 -1.32
C CYS A 30 -4.14 -10.83 -2.03
N GLU A 31 -4.83 -11.86 -1.53
CA GLU A 31 -4.79 -13.21 -2.11
C GLU A 31 -5.60 -13.31 -3.41
N SER A 32 -6.54 -12.38 -3.63
CA SER A 32 -7.39 -12.32 -4.81
C SER A 32 -6.73 -11.67 -6.04
N VAL A 33 -5.56 -11.05 -5.91
CA VAL A 33 -4.88 -10.31 -6.99
C VAL A 33 -4.74 -11.13 -8.27
N ALA A 34 -4.18 -12.34 -8.17
CA ALA A 34 -4.00 -13.22 -9.33
C ALA A 34 -5.34 -13.57 -10.01
N SER A 35 -6.41 -13.70 -9.23
CA SER A 35 -7.75 -13.93 -9.77
C SER A 35 -8.23 -12.70 -10.55
N TRP A 36 -8.10 -11.50 -10.00
CA TRP A 36 -8.51 -10.25 -10.64
C TRP A 36 -7.73 -9.95 -11.93
N GLU A 37 -6.44 -10.28 -11.97
CA GLU A 37 -5.63 -10.16 -13.18
C GLU A 37 -6.01 -11.19 -14.26
N SER A 38 -6.44 -12.39 -13.84
CA SER A 38 -6.86 -13.44 -14.77
C SER A 38 -8.26 -13.23 -15.36
N ASP A 39 -9.15 -12.59 -14.60
CA ASP A 39 -10.56 -12.34 -14.97
C ASP A 39 -10.68 -11.18 -15.98
N PRO A 40 -11.15 -11.43 -17.22
CA PRO A 40 -11.31 -10.38 -18.23
C PRO A 40 -12.23 -9.22 -17.80
N GLU A 41 -13.23 -9.47 -16.95
CA GLU A 41 -14.18 -8.44 -16.50
C GLU A 41 -13.59 -7.52 -15.44
N ARG A 42 -12.59 -8.00 -14.69
CA ARG A 42 -11.93 -7.27 -13.59
C ARG A 42 -10.56 -6.73 -13.96
N ARG A 43 -9.88 -7.34 -14.94
CA ARG A 43 -8.51 -7.00 -15.32
C ARG A 43 -8.33 -5.52 -15.62
N GLU A 44 -9.20 -4.93 -16.44
CA GLU A 44 -9.11 -3.50 -16.80
C GLU A 44 -9.31 -2.59 -15.58
N GLN A 45 -10.24 -2.97 -14.69
CA GLN A 45 -10.52 -2.23 -13.46
C GLN A 45 -9.36 -2.29 -12.48
N PHE A 46 -8.73 -3.47 -12.35
CA PHE A 46 -7.58 -3.66 -11.47
C PHE A 46 -6.31 -3.01 -12.02
N ALA A 47 -6.11 -3.02 -13.35
CA ALA A 47 -5.03 -2.28 -13.99
C ALA A 47 -5.19 -0.76 -13.76
N ALA A 48 -6.41 -0.22 -13.92
CA ALA A 48 -6.69 1.18 -13.62
C ALA A 48 -6.43 1.50 -12.13
N PHE A 49 -6.84 0.62 -11.21
CA PHE A 49 -6.54 0.77 -9.79
C PHE A 49 -5.04 0.82 -9.51
N LYS A 50 -4.24 -0.06 -10.15
CA LYS A 50 -2.78 -0.05 -10.03
C LYS A 50 -2.18 1.29 -10.47
N ASP A 51 -2.61 1.80 -11.63
CA ASP A 51 -2.13 3.09 -12.14
C ASP A 51 -2.54 4.26 -11.23
N GLU A 52 -3.77 4.22 -10.69
CA GLU A 52 -4.30 5.22 -9.77
C GLU A 52 -3.55 5.20 -8.42
N LEU A 53 -3.32 4.02 -7.83
CA LEU A 53 -2.53 3.88 -6.60
C LEU A 53 -1.09 4.38 -6.80
N ALA A 54 -0.44 4.05 -7.92
CA ALA A 54 0.88 4.57 -8.24
C ALA A 54 0.88 6.11 -8.31
N ALA A 55 -0.15 6.70 -8.94
CA ALA A 55 -0.30 8.15 -9.00
C ALA A 55 -0.52 8.78 -7.61
N HIS A 56 -1.31 8.13 -6.74
CA HIS A 56 -1.50 8.58 -5.36
C HIS A 56 -0.21 8.56 -4.55
N ILE A 57 0.60 7.50 -4.67
CA ILE A 57 1.94 7.44 -4.04
C ILE A 57 2.87 8.52 -4.61
N ARG A 58 2.91 8.65 -5.94
CA ARG A 58 3.75 9.63 -6.62
C ARG A 58 3.34 11.07 -6.31
N ASP A 59 2.06 11.37 -6.13
CA ASP A 59 1.58 12.75 -5.94
C ASP A 59 1.23 13.04 -4.48
N SER A 60 1.39 12.03 -3.61
CA SER A 60 0.92 12.01 -2.22
C SER A 60 -0.57 12.40 -2.11
N SER A 61 -1.36 12.20 -3.15
CA SER A 61 -2.63 12.91 -3.35
C SER A 61 -3.84 12.28 -2.67
N ASP A 62 -3.67 11.11 -2.06
CA ASP A 62 -4.68 10.48 -1.22
C ASP A 62 -4.70 11.11 0.17
N GLN A 63 -5.87 11.56 0.60
CA GLN A 63 -6.03 12.25 1.87
C GLN A 63 -6.17 11.21 3.01
N PRO A 64 -5.41 11.33 4.11
CA PRO A 64 -5.57 10.44 5.25
C PRO A 64 -7.00 10.47 5.79
N VAL A 65 -7.54 9.30 6.13
CA VAL A 65 -8.91 9.17 6.65
C VAL A 65 -8.97 9.63 8.12
N GLY A 66 -7.90 9.43 8.89
CA GLY A 66 -7.80 9.87 10.27
C GLY A 66 -7.25 11.31 10.42
N GLN A 67 -7.92 12.16 11.20
CA GLN A 67 -7.41 13.52 11.53
C GLN A 67 -6.08 13.53 12.32
N ARG A 68 -5.61 12.36 12.79
CA ARG A 68 -4.35 12.21 13.52
C ARG A 68 -3.24 11.58 12.69
N GLU A 69 -3.54 11.20 11.45
CA GLU A 69 -2.58 10.60 10.53
C GLU A 69 -1.96 11.71 9.69
N THR A 70 -0.63 11.80 9.73
CA THR A 70 0.09 12.72 8.84
C THR A 70 0.01 12.21 7.41
N GLN A 71 0.15 13.09 6.42
CA GLN A 71 0.22 12.66 5.02
C GLN A 71 1.33 11.61 4.81
N TRP A 72 2.44 11.75 5.55
CA TRP A 72 3.55 10.81 5.46
C TRP A 72 3.16 9.40 5.90
N LEU A 73 2.42 9.25 7.00
CA LEU A 73 1.96 7.93 7.44
C LEU A 73 0.97 7.32 6.45
N ASN A 74 0.13 8.13 5.81
CA ASN A 74 -0.76 7.66 4.74
C ASN A 74 0.04 7.19 3.52
N ASP A 75 1.01 7.97 3.05
CA ASP A 75 1.89 7.57 1.94
C ASP A 75 2.64 6.26 2.25
N GLU A 76 3.13 6.10 3.49
CA GLU A 76 3.78 4.85 3.94
C GLU A 76 2.80 3.67 3.95
N TRP A 77 1.54 3.91 4.33
CA TRP A 77 0.49 2.90 4.26
C TRP A 77 0.17 2.50 2.81
N LEU A 78 0.10 3.46 1.89
CA LEU A 78 -0.07 3.17 0.46
C LEU A 78 1.11 2.39 -0.13
N ARG A 79 2.34 2.66 0.32
CA ARG A 79 3.51 1.83 -0.06
C ARG A 79 3.41 0.40 0.47
N ASN A 80 2.88 0.21 1.68
CA ASN A 80 2.62 -1.14 2.21
C ASN A 80 1.56 -1.85 1.36
N LEU A 81 0.47 -1.16 1.02
CA LEU A 81 -0.57 -1.72 0.15
C LEU A 81 -0.01 -2.06 -1.23
N TRP A 82 0.80 -1.19 -1.82
CA TRP A 82 1.46 -1.46 -3.10
C TRP A 82 2.29 -2.74 -3.02
N TYR A 83 3.11 -2.88 -1.98
CA TYR A 83 3.91 -4.07 -1.75
C TYR A 83 3.03 -5.33 -1.59
N ASP A 84 1.95 -5.23 -0.80
CA ASP A 84 1.07 -6.34 -0.50
C ASP A 84 0.25 -6.82 -1.71
N LEU A 85 0.06 -5.96 -2.70
CA LEU A 85 -0.63 -6.30 -3.95
C LEU A 85 0.33 -6.69 -5.08
N PHE A 86 1.44 -5.97 -5.25
CA PHE A 86 2.27 -6.05 -6.46
C PHE A 86 3.69 -6.53 -6.23
N GLY A 87 4.15 -6.60 -4.98
CA GLY A 87 5.46 -7.10 -4.61
C GLY A 87 6.53 -6.00 -4.42
N PRO A 88 7.82 -6.38 -4.39
CA PRO A 88 8.91 -5.52 -3.93
C PRO A 88 9.31 -4.40 -4.90
N GLU A 89 8.87 -4.45 -6.16
CA GLU A 89 9.16 -3.39 -7.12
C GLU A 89 8.41 -2.11 -6.71
N PRO A 90 9.11 -0.97 -6.52
CA PRO A 90 8.47 0.27 -6.12
C PRO A 90 7.42 0.75 -7.11
N ALA A 91 6.44 1.51 -6.60
CA ALA A 91 5.51 2.21 -7.47
C ALA A 91 6.26 3.13 -8.46
N PRO A 92 5.83 3.18 -9.74
CA PRO A 92 6.45 4.06 -10.73
C PRO A 92 6.54 5.50 -10.23
N ASP A 93 7.74 6.08 -10.34
CA ASP A 93 8.05 7.44 -9.91
C ASP A 93 7.81 7.73 -8.41
N ASP A 94 7.79 6.71 -7.52
CA ASP A 94 7.74 6.93 -6.08
C ASP A 94 8.93 7.82 -5.66
N PRO A 95 8.67 8.99 -5.05
CA PRO A 95 9.73 9.88 -4.56
C PRO A 95 10.59 9.28 -3.44
N TYR A 96 10.03 8.34 -2.67
CA TYR A 96 10.66 7.77 -1.48
C TYR A 96 10.50 6.24 -1.47
N PRO A 97 11.09 5.53 -2.45
CA PRO A 97 10.94 4.09 -2.55
C PRO A 97 11.55 3.39 -1.34
N VAL A 98 10.89 2.34 -0.89
CA VAL A 98 11.41 1.46 0.16
C VAL A 98 12.38 0.46 -0.49
N PRO A 99 13.61 0.29 0.04
CA PRO A 99 14.53 -0.75 -0.41
C PRO A 99 13.89 -2.14 -0.33
N ALA A 100 14.16 -2.99 -1.31
CA ALA A 100 13.53 -4.32 -1.37
C ALA A 100 13.88 -5.18 -0.15
N GLU A 101 15.10 -5.01 0.38
CA GLU A 101 15.61 -5.69 1.56
C GLU A 101 14.92 -5.27 2.87
N ASP A 102 14.24 -4.13 2.91
CA ASP A 102 13.58 -3.64 4.13
C ASP A 102 12.23 -4.35 4.35
N TRP A 103 11.62 -4.91 3.30
CA TRP A 103 10.32 -5.60 3.37
C TRP A 103 10.43 -6.92 4.14
N GLY A 104 9.67 -7.04 5.23
CA GLY A 104 9.81 -8.12 6.20
C GLY A 104 11.02 -7.97 7.13
N HIS A 105 11.81 -6.88 7.02
CA HIS A 105 13.05 -6.65 7.77
C HIS A 105 13.44 -5.16 7.96
N PRO A 106 13.02 -4.44 9.02
CA PRO A 106 11.97 -4.75 9.96
C PRO A 106 10.60 -4.29 9.46
N ARG A 107 10.45 -3.85 8.20
CA ARG A 107 9.20 -3.26 7.74
C ARG A 107 8.12 -4.35 7.62
N GLU A 108 7.19 -4.33 8.57
CA GLU A 108 5.98 -5.15 8.52
C GLU A 108 4.88 -4.41 7.76
N THR A 109 4.26 -5.12 6.81
CA THR A 109 3.03 -4.67 6.13
C THR A 109 1.80 -5.31 6.79
N PRO A 110 0.59 -4.77 6.56
CA PRO A 110 -0.61 -5.36 7.15
C PRO A 110 -0.81 -6.84 6.75
N TYR A 111 -0.44 -7.26 5.53
CA TYR A 111 -0.48 -8.69 5.19
C TYR A 111 0.49 -9.52 6.05
N ILE A 112 1.72 -9.05 6.27
CA ILE A 112 2.70 -9.74 7.15
C ILE A 112 2.20 -9.79 8.60
N GLU A 113 1.54 -8.73 9.06
CA GLU A 113 1.00 -8.65 10.42
C GLU A 113 -0.15 -9.64 10.63
N TYR A 114 -1.14 -9.63 9.74
CA TYR A 114 -2.42 -10.31 9.94
C TYR A 114 -2.55 -11.67 9.24
N ALA A 115 -1.94 -11.83 8.07
CA ALA A 115 -2.07 -13.06 7.28
C ALA A 115 -0.93 -14.05 7.53
N VAL A 116 0.29 -13.55 7.74
CA VAL A 116 1.45 -14.43 7.92
C VAL A 116 1.50 -14.95 9.34
N GLY A 117 1.26 -16.25 9.48
CA GLY A 117 1.19 -16.96 10.76
C GLY A 117 2.49 -17.67 11.14
N HIS A 118 2.35 -18.73 11.94
CA HIS A 118 3.44 -19.68 12.15
C HIS A 118 3.55 -20.59 10.92
N GLU A 119 4.77 -20.93 10.50
CA GLU A 119 5.02 -21.75 9.30
C GLU A 119 4.22 -23.06 9.29
N ALA A 120 4.08 -23.72 10.45
CA ALA A 120 3.33 -24.97 10.62
C ALA A 120 1.83 -24.85 10.31
N ASP A 121 1.27 -23.66 10.45
CA ASP A 121 -0.16 -23.37 10.23
C ASP A 121 -0.40 -22.63 8.90
N SER A 122 0.64 -22.48 8.08
CA SER A 122 0.57 -21.65 6.87
C SER A 122 -0.45 -22.15 5.87
N THR A 123 -1.17 -21.22 5.25
CA THR A 123 -2.09 -21.55 4.15
C THR A 123 -1.36 -21.65 2.81
N GLU A 124 -2.00 -22.23 1.80
CA GLU A 124 -1.41 -22.25 0.46
C GLU A 124 -1.31 -20.86 -0.16
N ALA A 125 -2.30 -20.00 0.12
CA ALA A 125 -2.33 -18.63 -0.39
C ALA A 125 -1.22 -17.78 0.24
N GLU A 126 -1.03 -17.88 1.56
CA GLU A 126 0.07 -17.25 2.30
C GLU A 126 1.45 -17.69 1.77
N ARG A 127 1.66 -19.00 1.58
CA ARG A 127 2.91 -19.52 1.01
C ARG A 127 3.16 -19.00 -0.41
N ALA A 128 2.11 -18.95 -1.23
CA ALA A 128 2.21 -18.41 -2.59
C ALA A 128 2.54 -16.91 -2.57
N TRP A 129 1.93 -16.15 -1.66
CA TRP A 129 2.16 -14.71 -1.49
C TRP A 129 3.59 -14.40 -1.06
N LEU A 130 4.14 -15.17 -0.10
CA LEU A 130 5.54 -15.05 0.36
C LEU A 130 6.52 -15.39 -0.76
N ALA A 131 6.27 -16.49 -1.48
CA ALA A 131 7.13 -16.94 -2.58
C ALA A 131 7.21 -15.90 -3.72
N GLN A 132 6.10 -15.24 -4.06
CA GLN A 132 6.07 -14.17 -5.07
C GLN A 132 6.96 -12.97 -4.69
N ARG A 133 7.19 -12.75 -3.40
CA ARG A 133 7.99 -11.66 -2.84
C ARG A 133 9.42 -12.08 -2.49
N GLY A 134 9.78 -13.34 -2.74
CA GLY A 134 11.11 -13.86 -2.39
C GLY A 134 11.34 -13.96 -0.88
N LEU A 135 10.27 -14.04 -0.08
CA LEU A 135 10.32 -14.18 1.37
C LEU A 135 10.02 -15.60 1.81
N THR A 136 10.51 -15.96 2.99
CA THR A 136 10.11 -17.14 3.76
C THR A 136 9.71 -16.74 5.18
N HIS A 137 9.00 -17.62 5.91
CA HIS A 137 8.70 -17.39 7.34
C HIS A 137 9.95 -17.14 8.18
N ALA A 138 11.07 -17.77 7.84
CA ALA A 138 12.33 -17.62 8.56
C ALA A 138 13.01 -16.27 8.30
N ASP A 139 12.70 -15.64 7.17
CA ASP A 139 13.22 -14.33 6.82
C ASP A 139 12.53 -13.26 7.67
N ILE A 140 11.22 -13.35 7.88
CA ILE A 140 10.44 -12.30 8.56
C ILE A 140 11.01 -11.96 9.94
N GLN A 141 11.58 -10.76 10.02
CA GLN A 141 12.09 -10.15 11.25
C GLN A 141 11.07 -9.13 11.71
N ARG A 142 10.13 -9.61 12.54
CA ARG A 142 9.13 -8.74 13.14
C ARG A 142 9.79 -7.67 14.00
N GLY A 143 9.46 -6.42 13.75
CA GLY A 143 9.97 -5.24 14.41
C GLY A 143 9.20 -3.99 14.00
N TYR A 144 8.94 -3.08 14.93
CA TYR A 144 8.40 -1.77 14.57
C TYR A 144 9.51 -0.90 13.95
N SER A 145 9.43 -0.66 12.64
CA SER A 145 10.09 0.50 12.02
C SER A 145 9.66 0.69 10.57
N TRP A 146 8.51 1.32 10.36
CA TRP A 146 8.39 2.26 9.24
C TRP A 146 8.90 3.62 9.72
N ARG A 147 9.49 4.41 8.82
CA ARG A 147 10.02 5.74 9.15
C ARG A 147 8.87 6.58 9.67
N GLN A 148 8.70 6.70 11.00
CA GLN A 148 7.61 7.51 11.56
C GLN A 148 7.78 8.99 11.19
N GLN A 149 9.02 9.39 10.89
CA GLN A 149 9.35 10.75 10.53
C GLN A 149 9.49 10.86 9.01
N PRO A 150 8.85 11.87 8.40
CA PRO A 150 9.04 12.15 7.00
C PRO A 150 10.49 12.54 6.70
N PRO A 151 10.97 12.31 5.46
CA PRO A 151 12.20 12.91 4.97
C PRO A 151 12.19 14.44 5.14
N PRO A 152 13.36 15.07 5.37
CA PRO A 152 13.42 16.52 5.64
C PRO A 152 12.81 17.41 4.55
N ASP A 153 12.81 16.96 3.30
CA ASP A 153 12.28 17.66 2.12
C ASP A 153 10.79 17.38 1.85
N TYR A 154 10.16 16.53 2.65
CA TYR A 154 8.79 16.08 2.43
C TYR A 154 7.77 17.22 2.41
N ALA A 155 7.83 18.11 3.42
CA ALA A 155 6.91 19.24 3.53
C ALA A 155 7.04 20.21 2.33
N ASP A 156 8.27 20.54 1.93
CA ASP A 156 8.54 21.39 0.78
C ASP A 156 8.01 20.77 -0.52
N ARG A 157 8.14 19.44 -0.64
CA ARG A 157 7.60 18.68 -1.75
C ARG A 157 6.07 18.75 -1.80
N LEU A 158 5.38 18.57 -0.67
CA LEU A 158 3.91 18.68 -0.62
C LEU A 158 3.46 20.08 -1.06
N ALA A 159 4.11 21.12 -0.55
CA ALA A 159 3.81 22.50 -0.93
C ALA A 159 4.00 22.74 -2.44
N ARG A 160 5.07 22.20 -3.03
CA ARG A 160 5.32 22.27 -4.49
C ARG A 160 4.22 21.57 -5.29
N LEU A 161 3.85 20.35 -4.91
CA LEU A 161 2.80 19.60 -5.61
C LEU A 161 1.44 20.30 -5.56
N THR A 162 1.12 20.94 -4.43
CA THR A 162 -0.08 21.77 -4.29
C THR A 162 -0.01 23.00 -5.21
N ALA A 163 1.14 23.69 -5.26
CA ALA A 163 1.34 24.84 -6.16
C ALA A 163 1.25 24.47 -7.65
N GLU A 164 1.67 23.26 -8.01
CA GLU A 164 1.57 22.69 -9.36
C GLU A 164 0.15 22.18 -9.70
N GLY A 165 -0.77 22.16 -8.73
CA GLY A 165 -2.14 21.64 -8.91
C GLY A 165 -2.21 20.11 -9.03
N ARG A 166 -1.19 19.39 -8.58
CA ARG A 166 -1.12 17.91 -8.62
C ARG A 166 -1.80 17.25 -7.42
N ARG A 167 -1.98 17.99 -6.33
CA ARG A 167 -2.70 17.57 -5.12
C ARG A 167 -3.50 18.73 -4.55
N THR A 168 -4.40 18.40 -3.63
CA THR A 168 -5.10 19.39 -2.78
C THR A 168 -4.59 19.23 -1.35
N SER A 169 -4.14 20.32 -0.73
CA SER A 169 -3.79 20.33 0.70
C SER A 169 -5.04 20.26 1.58
N TYR A 170 -4.91 19.78 2.81
CA TYR A 170 -5.98 19.77 3.81
C TYR A 170 -5.52 20.33 5.15
N ASP A 171 -6.48 20.70 6.00
CA ASP A 171 -6.20 21.26 7.32
C ASP A 171 -5.50 20.20 8.21
N GLY A 172 -4.31 20.52 8.71
CA GLY A 172 -3.53 19.61 9.58
C GLY A 172 -2.59 18.65 8.84
N GLU A 173 -2.22 18.94 7.59
CA GLU A 173 -1.35 18.11 6.73
C GLU A 173 0.08 17.87 7.27
N VAL A 174 0.53 18.67 8.25
CA VAL A 174 1.86 18.58 8.91
C VAL A 174 1.77 18.20 10.38
#